data_AF-A0A2G9EH44-F1
#
_entry.id   AF-A0A2G9EH44-F1
#
_cell.length_a   1.000
_cell.length_b   1.000
_cell.length_c   1.000
_cell.angle_alpha   90.00
_cell.angle_beta   90.00
_cell.angle_gamma   90.00
#
_symmetry.space_group_name_H-M   'P 1'
#
loop_
_entity.id
_entity.type
_entity.pdbx_description
1 polymer ?
#
loop_
_entity_poly.entity_id
_entity_poly.type
_entity_poly.pdbx_seq_one_letter_code
_entity_poly.pdbx_strand_id
1 'polypeptide(L)'
;MSNIDEFKKLYNFEFEKIKTGSFKEVSEKYLAAYKDGKEKGYTPVFLVLDDNLLETFEINMEDEDTDNIMDIVKSNLEKYKDINAVEFLKKFQKENTEDSRESIDDYFTEKDYKYDDSEKYNLELSTLFDHDNYLKDDVILVKVPTEKPYEVLAYFGMGGYNECPFPAEQVAVAKYWYEKYGAVPAVITDDTIVFYVERPVQTLEEAKKLAVEHYAFCYDIVDQCYGTFEKLVDGLYKNIQWYFWWDKRIKF
;
A
#
# COMPACT_ATOMS: atom_id res chain seq x y z
N MET A 1 -24.77 -1.47 13.03
CA MET A 1 -24.98 -1.79 11.60
C MET A 1 -23.80 -2.66 11.19
N SER A 2 -23.82 -3.42 10.09
CA SER A 2 -22.57 -4.11 9.68
C SER A 2 -21.64 -3.11 9.00
N ASN A 3 -20.32 -3.32 9.10
CA ASN A 3 -19.33 -2.44 8.47
C ASN A 3 -19.49 -2.41 6.94
N ILE A 4 -19.94 -3.52 6.36
CA ILE A 4 -20.32 -3.61 4.95
C ILE A 4 -21.52 -2.70 4.62
N ASP A 5 -22.52 -2.59 5.50
CA ASP A 5 -23.68 -1.73 5.26
C ASP A 5 -23.34 -0.24 5.44
N GLU A 6 -22.36 0.10 6.27
CA GLU A 6 -21.80 1.44 6.37
C GLU A 6 -20.99 1.80 5.13
N PHE A 7 -20.11 0.91 4.67
CA PHE A 7 -19.40 1.06 3.41
C PHE A 7 -20.33 1.33 2.22
N LYS A 8 -21.46 0.62 2.11
CA LYS A 8 -22.47 0.83 1.04
C LYS A 8 -23.10 2.23 1.04
N LYS A 9 -23.14 2.92 2.18
CA LYS A 9 -23.64 4.30 2.25
C LYS A 9 -22.64 5.29 1.65
N LEU A 10 -21.35 5.01 1.83
CA LEU A 10 -20.25 5.83 1.33
C LEU A 10 -19.99 5.55 -0.15
N TYR A 11 -19.89 4.27 -0.51
CA TYR A 11 -19.50 3.82 -1.84
C TYR A 11 -20.55 2.91 -2.48
N ASN A 12 -21.07 3.34 -3.63
CA ASN A 12 -21.95 2.53 -4.47
C ASN A 12 -21.16 1.71 -5.51
N PHE A 13 -20.15 0.96 -5.05
CA PHE A 13 -19.31 0.12 -5.91
C PHE A 13 -19.75 -1.33 -5.88
N GLU A 14 -19.48 -2.06 -6.96
CA GLU A 14 -19.64 -3.52 -6.97
C GLU A 14 -18.51 -4.14 -6.12
N PHE A 15 -18.87 -5.07 -5.23
CA PHE A 15 -17.89 -5.82 -4.45
C PHE A 15 -18.38 -7.24 -4.16
N GLU A 16 -17.43 -8.13 -3.86
CA GLU A 16 -17.69 -9.51 -3.40
C GLU A 16 -17.24 -9.65 -1.94
N LYS A 17 -18.09 -10.21 -1.07
CA LYS A 17 -17.67 -10.62 0.28
C LYS A 17 -16.90 -11.93 0.23
N ILE A 18 -15.70 -11.95 0.80
CA ILE A 18 -14.81 -13.10 0.80
C ILE A 18 -15.16 -14.04 1.95
N LYS A 19 -15.05 -15.35 1.69
CA LYS A 19 -15.40 -16.42 2.65
C LYS A 19 -14.40 -17.59 2.64
N THR A 20 -13.30 -17.47 1.90
CA THR A 20 -12.27 -18.52 1.85
C THR A 20 -11.31 -18.40 3.02
N GLY A 21 -10.78 -19.54 3.48
CA GLY A 21 -9.74 -19.59 4.52
C GLY A 21 -8.32 -19.86 3.98
N SER A 22 -8.09 -19.73 2.67
CA SER A 22 -6.81 -20.11 2.04
C SER A 22 -6.12 -18.91 1.37
N PHE A 23 -4.86 -18.68 1.73
CA PHE A 23 -3.97 -17.72 1.06
C PHE A 23 -3.93 -17.90 -0.46
N LYS A 24 -3.91 -19.16 -0.92
CA LYS A 24 -3.87 -19.48 -2.35
C LYS A 24 -5.15 -19.02 -3.06
N GLU A 25 -6.31 -19.23 -2.44
CA GLU A 25 -7.59 -18.89 -3.07
C GLU A 25 -7.80 -17.38 -3.16
N VAL A 26 -7.39 -16.60 -2.15
CA VAL A 26 -7.44 -15.12 -2.22
C VAL A 26 -6.47 -14.58 -3.27
N SER A 27 -5.28 -15.16 -3.38
CA SER A 27 -4.28 -14.80 -4.38
C SER A 27 -4.78 -15.05 -5.81
N GLU A 28 -5.28 -16.26 -6.09
CA GLU A 28 -5.87 -16.62 -7.38
C GLU A 28 -7.06 -15.73 -7.73
N LYS A 29 -7.91 -15.43 -6.74
CA LYS A 29 -9.06 -14.53 -6.91
C LYS A 29 -8.64 -13.11 -7.25
N TYR A 30 -7.65 -12.55 -6.56
CA TYR A 30 -7.13 -11.21 -6.87
C TYR A 30 -6.55 -11.14 -8.28
N LEU A 31 -5.69 -12.09 -8.64
CA LEU A 31 -5.05 -12.10 -9.96
C LEU A 31 -6.08 -12.27 -11.09
N ALA A 32 -7.10 -13.10 -10.89
CA ALA A 32 -8.22 -13.24 -11.83
C ALA A 32 -9.01 -11.93 -11.97
N ALA A 33 -9.35 -11.29 -10.85
CA ALA A 33 -10.06 -10.02 -10.85
C ALA A 33 -9.21 -8.88 -11.45
N TYR A 34 -7.89 -8.90 -11.28
CA TYR A 34 -6.98 -7.89 -11.81
C TYR A 34 -6.89 -7.99 -13.34
N LYS A 35 -6.83 -9.22 -13.86
CA LYS A 35 -6.93 -9.47 -15.30
C LYS A 35 -8.30 -9.03 -15.86
N ASP A 36 -9.39 -9.40 -15.21
CA ASP A 36 -10.75 -9.01 -15.61
C ASP A 36 -10.94 -7.48 -15.59
N GLY A 37 -10.39 -6.82 -14.57
CA GLY A 37 -10.43 -5.36 -14.40
C GLY A 37 -9.76 -4.60 -15.52
N LYS A 38 -8.61 -5.08 -16.00
CA LYS A 38 -7.94 -4.52 -17.18
C LYS A 38 -8.78 -4.57 -18.44
N GLU A 39 -9.62 -5.61 -18.60
CA GLU A 39 -10.48 -5.76 -19.77
C GLU A 39 -11.80 -4.96 -19.64
N LYS A 40 -12.29 -4.76 -18.41
CA LYS A 40 -13.61 -4.16 -18.13
C LYS A 40 -13.58 -2.74 -17.59
N GLY A 41 -12.40 -2.16 -17.39
CA GLY A 41 -12.23 -0.77 -16.98
C GLY A 41 -12.38 -0.52 -15.47
N TYR A 42 -11.93 -1.46 -14.63
CA TYR A 42 -11.93 -1.30 -13.17
C TYR A 42 -10.63 -1.81 -12.55
N THR A 43 -10.31 -1.38 -11.33
CA THR A 43 -9.19 -1.91 -10.55
C THR A 43 -9.72 -2.64 -9.31
N PRO A 44 -9.38 -3.93 -9.10
CA PRO A 44 -9.75 -4.63 -7.88
C PRO A 44 -8.83 -4.26 -6.72
N VAL A 45 -9.40 -4.19 -5.52
CA VAL A 45 -8.66 -4.08 -4.26
C VAL A 45 -9.41 -4.80 -3.15
N PHE A 46 -8.70 -5.50 -2.28
CA PHE A 46 -9.29 -5.99 -1.05
C PHE A 46 -9.34 -4.90 0.01
N LEU A 47 -10.48 -4.81 0.70
CA LEU A 47 -10.62 -4.02 1.92
C LEU A 47 -10.89 -4.96 3.09
N VAL A 48 -10.25 -4.70 4.23
CA VAL A 48 -10.65 -5.24 5.53
C VAL A 48 -11.47 -4.14 6.22
N LEU A 49 -12.80 -4.29 6.24
CA LEU A 49 -13.69 -3.26 6.78
C LEU A 49 -13.83 -3.40 8.30
N ASP A 50 -12.84 -2.92 9.04
CA ASP A 50 -12.97 -2.68 10.48
C ASP A 50 -13.49 -1.26 10.78
N ASP A 51 -13.79 -1.02 12.05
CA ASP A 51 -14.32 0.26 12.52
C ASP A 51 -13.32 1.41 12.28
N ASN A 52 -12.02 1.13 12.38
CA ASN A 52 -10.97 2.15 12.22
C ASN A 52 -10.85 2.64 10.76
N LEU A 53 -10.99 1.73 9.79
CA LEU A 53 -10.96 2.10 8.36
C LEU A 53 -12.20 2.95 8.02
N LEU A 54 -13.37 2.59 8.55
CA LEU A 54 -14.60 3.37 8.35
C LEU A 54 -14.50 4.75 9.02
N GLU A 55 -14.01 4.81 10.26
CA GLU A 55 -13.75 6.06 10.97
C GLU A 55 -12.78 6.95 10.19
N THR A 56 -11.77 6.39 9.52
CA THR A 56 -10.86 7.14 8.64
C THR A 56 -11.62 7.84 7.50
N PHE A 57 -12.63 7.20 6.92
CA PHE A 57 -13.45 7.84 5.88
C PHE A 57 -14.33 8.96 6.45
N GLU A 58 -14.88 8.77 7.65
CA GLU A 58 -15.67 9.79 8.34
C GLU A 58 -14.82 11.02 8.69
N ILE A 59 -13.64 10.82 9.29
CA ILE A 59 -12.70 11.90 9.63
C ILE A 59 -12.29 12.68 8.38
N ASN A 60 -11.93 11.98 7.30
CA ASN A 60 -11.55 12.64 6.05
C ASN A 60 -12.68 13.52 5.47
N MET A 61 -13.94 13.09 5.63
CA MET A 61 -15.10 13.87 5.22
C MET A 61 -15.34 15.08 6.13
N GLU A 62 -15.17 14.92 7.45
CA GLU A 62 -15.28 16.00 8.43
C GLU A 62 -14.20 17.08 8.22
N ASP A 63 -12.95 16.68 7.98
CA ASP A 63 -11.82 17.59 7.79
C ASP A 63 -11.97 18.51 6.56
N GLU A 64 -12.67 18.03 5.52
CA GLU A 64 -12.95 18.78 4.28
C GLU A 64 -14.39 19.32 4.26
N ASP A 65 -15.12 19.30 5.38
CA ASP A 65 -16.48 19.83 5.55
C ASP A 65 -17.46 19.35 4.46
N THR A 66 -17.49 18.03 4.23
CA THR A 66 -18.36 17.39 3.23
C THR A 66 -19.10 16.17 3.80
N ASP A 67 -20.29 15.89 3.29
CA ASP A 67 -21.06 14.67 3.59
C ASP A 67 -20.95 13.61 2.48
N ASN A 68 -20.11 13.86 1.47
CA ASN A 68 -19.97 13.04 0.28
C ASN A 68 -18.51 12.63 0.07
N ILE A 69 -18.21 11.36 0.34
CA ILE A 69 -16.86 10.79 0.22
C ILE A 69 -16.26 11.00 -1.18
N MET A 70 -17.07 11.06 -2.24
CA MET A 70 -16.57 11.27 -3.59
C MET A 70 -15.96 12.66 -3.81
N ASP A 71 -16.27 13.64 -2.97
CA ASP A 71 -15.61 14.95 -3.01
C ASP A 71 -14.20 14.87 -2.43
N ILE A 72 -13.96 14.03 -1.42
CA ILE A 72 -12.62 13.66 -0.94
C ILE A 72 -11.82 12.98 -2.06
N VAL A 73 -12.42 11.99 -2.73
CA VAL A 73 -11.76 11.28 -3.85
C VAL A 73 -11.35 12.26 -4.94
N LYS A 74 -12.25 13.17 -5.35
CA LYS A 74 -11.93 14.19 -6.36
C LYS A 74 -10.80 15.11 -5.90
N SER A 75 -10.83 15.54 -4.64
CA SER A 75 -9.80 16.39 -4.03
C SER A 75 -8.42 15.69 -4.09
N ASN A 76 -8.35 14.42 -3.66
CA ASN A 76 -7.14 13.60 -3.74
C ASN A 76 -6.65 13.42 -5.19
N LEU A 77 -7.57 13.13 -6.12
CA LEU A 77 -7.27 12.97 -7.55
C LEU A 77 -6.81 14.26 -8.23
N GLU A 78 -7.17 15.43 -7.68
CA GLU A 78 -6.64 16.71 -8.17
C GLU A 78 -5.27 17.00 -7.54
N LYS A 79 -5.17 16.90 -6.21
CA LYS A 79 -3.96 17.20 -5.44
C LYS A 79 -2.75 16.38 -5.90
N TYR A 80 -2.91 15.08 -6.21
CA TYR A 80 -1.75 14.25 -6.57
C TYR A 80 -1.04 14.68 -7.86
N LYS A 81 -1.74 15.40 -8.76
CA LYS A 81 -1.18 15.82 -10.05
C LYS A 81 -0.04 16.83 -9.87
N ASP A 82 -0.07 17.59 -8.78
CA ASP A 82 0.95 18.59 -8.45
C ASP A 82 2.08 18.03 -7.57
N ILE A 83 2.02 16.74 -7.21
CA ILE A 83 3.01 16.10 -6.34
C ILE A 83 4.06 15.38 -7.19
N ASN A 84 5.31 15.81 -7.05
CA ASN A 84 6.46 15.08 -7.60
C ASN A 84 6.90 13.99 -6.61
N ALA A 85 6.58 12.73 -6.91
CA ALA A 85 6.91 11.58 -6.07
C ALA A 85 8.41 11.47 -5.72
N VAL A 86 9.30 11.79 -6.66
CA VAL A 86 10.76 11.71 -6.43
C VAL A 86 11.21 12.81 -5.47
N GLU A 87 10.66 14.02 -5.58
CA GLU A 87 10.95 15.11 -4.64
C GLU A 87 10.36 14.84 -3.27
N PHE A 88 9.13 14.30 -3.20
CA PHE A 88 8.48 13.87 -1.97
C PHE A 88 9.34 12.86 -1.20
N LEU A 89 9.73 11.75 -1.85
CA LEU A 89 10.55 10.71 -1.22
C LEU A 89 11.93 11.25 -0.80
N LYS A 90 12.54 12.16 -1.59
CA LYS A 90 13.81 12.80 -1.22
C LYS A 90 13.69 13.75 -0.03
N LYS A 91 12.58 14.47 0.09
CA LYS A 91 12.35 15.39 1.21
C LYS A 91 12.30 14.60 2.53
N PHE A 92 11.55 13.51 2.54
CA PHE A 92 11.41 12.66 3.71
C PHE A 92 12.74 12.06 4.17
N GLN A 93 13.60 11.65 3.22
CA GLN A 93 14.95 11.17 3.52
C GLN A 93 15.81 12.20 4.25
N LYS A 94 15.66 13.49 3.91
CA LYS A 94 16.44 14.57 4.54
C LYS A 94 15.93 14.95 5.92
N GLU A 95 14.63 14.85 6.15
CA GLU A 95 13.99 15.27 7.40
C GLU A 95 14.14 14.20 8.51
N ASN A 96 14.18 12.91 8.15
CA ASN A 96 14.23 11.79 9.11
C ASN A 96 15.63 11.25 9.42
N THR A 97 16.68 11.78 8.78
CA THR A 97 18.06 11.48 9.16
C THR A 97 18.68 12.72 9.77
N GLU A 98 18.95 12.72 11.07
CA GLU A 98 19.97 13.61 11.63
C GLU A 98 21.30 13.30 10.93
N ASP A 99 21.62 14.05 9.86
CA ASP A 99 22.94 14.35 9.30
C ASP A 99 23.96 13.17 9.14
N SER A 100 24.15 12.65 7.91
CA SER A 100 25.45 12.11 7.37
C SER A 100 25.36 11.18 6.15
N ARG A 101 24.18 10.70 5.75
CA ARG A 101 24.05 9.75 4.61
C ARG A 101 24.11 10.49 3.27
N GLU A 102 25.27 10.46 2.61
CA GLU A 102 25.52 11.09 1.31
C GLU A 102 25.17 10.17 0.13
N SER A 103 25.14 8.84 0.37
CA SER A 103 24.92 7.82 -0.63
C SER A 103 23.93 6.75 -0.18
N ILE A 104 23.38 6.00 -1.15
CA ILE A 104 22.53 4.82 -0.87
C ILE A 104 23.27 3.80 -0.01
N ASP A 105 24.58 3.64 -0.19
CA ASP A 105 25.36 2.65 0.54
C ASP A 105 25.50 2.98 2.04
N ASP A 106 25.27 4.24 2.44
CA ASP A 106 25.35 4.64 3.86
C ASP A 106 24.17 4.10 4.70
N TYR A 107 23.12 3.59 4.04
CA TYR A 107 22.01 2.90 4.69
C TYR A 107 22.31 1.42 4.98
N PHE A 108 23.36 0.86 4.37
CA PHE A 108 23.71 -0.55 4.48
C PHE A 108 24.91 -0.71 5.41
N THR A 109 24.71 -1.46 6.48
CA THR A 109 25.74 -1.74 7.49
C THR A 109 26.64 -2.89 7.08
N GLU A 110 26.14 -3.80 6.24
CA GLU A 110 26.89 -4.95 5.73
C GLU A 110 27.24 -4.76 4.24
N LYS A 111 28.53 -4.87 3.90
CA LYS A 111 28.97 -4.71 2.50
C LYS A 111 28.69 -5.93 1.62
N ASP A 112 28.79 -7.13 2.20
CA ASP A 112 28.68 -8.42 1.50
C ASP A 112 27.62 -9.33 2.14
N TYR A 113 26.46 -8.75 2.49
CA TYR A 113 25.37 -9.54 3.06
C TYR A 113 24.82 -10.55 2.06
N LYS A 114 24.39 -11.70 2.59
CA LYS A 114 23.72 -12.72 1.80
C LYS A 114 22.25 -12.36 1.64
N TYR A 115 21.73 -12.53 0.44
CA TYR A 115 20.31 -12.39 0.13
C TYR A 115 19.85 -13.62 -0.66
N ASP A 116 18.56 -13.89 -0.59
CA ASP A 116 17.90 -14.95 -1.33
C ASP A 116 17.62 -14.48 -2.76
N ASP A 117 18.37 -15.05 -3.72
CA ASP A 117 18.26 -14.81 -5.16
C ASP A 117 17.11 -15.63 -5.82
N SER A 118 16.33 -16.36 -5.02
CA SER A 118 15.17 -17.11 -5.51
C SER A 118 14.04 -16.18 -5.97
N GLU A 119 13.22 -16.68 -6.90
CA GLU A 119 12.00 -15.99 -7.33
C GLU A 119 10.93 -16.08 -6.25
N LYS A 120 10.48 -14.92 -5.74
CA LYS A 120 9.47 -14.82 -4.69
C LYS A 120 8.12 -14.45 -5.30
N TYR A 121 7.60 -15.35 -6.13
CA TYR A 121 6.38 -15.14 -6.94
C TYR A 121 5.10 -15.65 -6.25
N ASN A 122 5.13 -15.79 -4.93
CA ASN A 122 3.96 -16.12 -4.14
C ASN A 122 3.31 -14.84 -3.60
N LEU A 123 2.17 -14.46 -4.17
CA LEU A 123 1.36 -13.35 -3.65
C LEU A 123 0.52 -13.91 -2.49
N GLU A 124 0.92 -13.61 -1.26
CA GLU A 124 0.34 -14.22 -0.05
C GLU A 124 -0.89 -13.46 0.45
N LEU A 125 -0.87 -12.12 0.41
CA LEU A 125 -1.92 -11.23 0.92
C LEU A 125 -2.32 -11.56 2.37
N SER A 126 -1.33 -11.84 3.22
CA SER A 126 -1.55 -12.34 4.57
C SER A 126 -2.29 -11.38 5.49
N THR A 127 -2.33 -10.10 5.16
CA THR A 127 -3.04 -9.05 5.91
C THR A 127 -4.56 -9.22 5.95
N LEU A 128 -5.10 -10.07 5.06
CA LEU A 128 -6.50 -10.50 5.04
C LEU A 128 -6.82 -11.54 6.13
N PHE A 129 -5.80 -12.10 6.79
CA PHE A 129 -5.94 -13.13 7.80
C PHE A 129 -5.46 -12.61 9.16
N ASP A 130 -5.98 -13.18 10.24
CA ASP A 130 -5.52 -12.94 11.60
C ASP A 130 -4.25 -13.76 11.93
N HIS A 131 -3.75 -13.62 13.16
CA HIS A 131 -2.55 -14.32 13.62
C HIS A 131 -2.71 -15.86 13.68
N ASP A 132 -3.93 -16.36 13.72
CA ASP A 132 -4.25 -17.80 13.69
C ASP A 132 -4.51 -18.31 12.25
N ASN A 133 -4.29 -17.46 11.24
CA ASN A 133 -4.54 -17.68 9.82
C ASN A 133 -6.01 -17.90 9.46
N TYR A 134 -6.94 -17.38 10.27
CA TYR A 134 -8.34 -17.28 9.88
C TYR A 134 -8.57 -16.01 9.08
N LEU A 135 -9.39 -16.08 8.04
CA LEU A 135 -9.81 -14.88 7.29
C LEU A 135 -10.46 -13.91 8.27
N LYS A 136 -10.02 -12.64 8.25
CA LYS A 136 -10.62 -11.58 9.04
C LYS A 136 -12.09 -11.41 8.67
N ASP A 137 -12.85 -10.86 9.61
CA ASP A 137 -14.23 -10.48 9.35
C ASP A 137 -14.31 -9.35 8.30
N ASP A 138 -15.41 -9.33 7.56
CA ASP A 138 -15.76 -8.27 6.59
C ASP A 138 -14.68 -7.93 5.54
N VAL A 139 -13.91 -8.93 5.13
CA VAL A 139 -13.05 -8.86 3.95
C VAL A 139 -13.90 -8.82 2.66
N ILE A 140 -13.72 -7.77 1.87
CA ILE A 140 -14.39 -7.59 0.57
C ILE A 140 -13.39 -7.33 -0.55
N LEU A 141 -13.71 -7.78 -1.76
CA LEU A 141 -13.00 -7.44 -2.99
C LEU A 141 -13.83 -6.44 -3.79
N VAL A 142 -13.38 -5.20 -3.84
CA VAL A 142 -14.10 -4.08 -4.45
C VAL A 142 -13.63 -3.87 -5.89
N LYS A 143 -14.56 -3.58 -6.80
CA LYS A 143 -14.27 -3.12 -8.16
C LYS A 143 -14.30 -1.60 -8.22
N VAL A 144 -13.14 -0.97 -8.12
CA VAL A 144 -13.02 0.50 -8.15
C VAL A 144 -13.12 0.97 -9.59
N PRO A 145 -13.96 1.99 -9.91
CA PRO A 145 -14.18 2.46 -11.27
C PRO A 145 -13.02 3.33 -11.79
N THR A 146 -11.81 2.76 -11.84
CA THR A 146 -10.61 3.37 -12.44
C THR A 146 -9.79 2.35 -13.22
N GLU A 147 -9.28 2.78 -14.37
CA GLU A 147 -8.31 2.05 -15.20
C GLU A 147 -6.86 2.28 -14.75
N LYS A 148 -6.64 3.22 -13.84
CA LYS A 148 -5.31 3.57 -13.31
C LYS A 148 -5.19 2.99 -11.90
N PRO A 149 -4.47 1.87 -11.72
CA PRO A 149 -4.59 1.13 -10.46
C PRO A 149 -4.09 1.89 -9.22
N TYR A 150 -3.14 2.82 -9.40
CA TYR A 150 -2.65 3.69 -8.32
C TYR A 150 -3.71 4.68 -7.81
N GLU A 151 -4.75 5.00 -8.58
CA GLU A 151 -5.83 5.90 -8.14
C GLU A 151 -6.72 5.27 -7.06
N VAL A 152 -6.64 3.94 -6.83
CA VAL A 152 -7.34 3.27 -5.72
C VAL A 152 -7.03 3.92 -4.37
N LEU A 153 -5.81 4.42 -4.17
CA LEU A 153 -5.41 5.11 -2.93
C LEU A 153 -6.10 6.46 -2.77
N ALA A 154 -6.69 7.06 -3.81
CA ALA A 154 -7.52 8.25 -3.67
C ALA A 154 -8.89 7.94 -3.04
N TYR A 155 -9.36 6.69 -3.17
CA TYR A 155 -10.62 6.20 -2.61
C TYR A 155 -10.44 5.70 -1.18
N PHE A 156 -9.40 4.90 -0.95
CA PHE A 156 -9.25 4.16 0.30
C PHE A 156 -7.92 4.40 1.02
N GLY A 157 -7.09 5.32 0.51
CA GLY A 157 -5.85 5.69 1.18
C GLY A 157 -6.12 6.22 2.59
N MET A 158 -5.23 5.82 3.50
CA MET A 158 -5.14 6.35 4.86
C MET A 158 -4.10 7.48 4.92
N GLY A 159 -3.83 8.07 6.08
CA GLY A 159 -2.70 8.99 6.24
C GLY A 159 -2.97 10.14 7.20
N GLY A 160 -1.95 10.97 7.40
CA GLY A 160 -2.03 12.13 8.31
C GLY A 160 -1.70 11.81 9.77
N TYR A 161 -1.23 10.60 10.06
CA TYR A 161 -0.75 10.16 11.37
C TYR A 161 0.58 9.42 11.23
N ASN A 162 1.45 9.51 12.24
CA ASN A 162 2.72 8.77 12.34
C ASN A 162 3.53 8.72 11.04
N GLU A 163 3.72 9.88 10.40
CA GLU A 163 4.46 10.01 9.13
C GLU A 163 3.89 9.18 7.97
N CYS A 164 2.65 8.67 8.10
CA CYS A 164 1.91 8.05 7.01
C CYS A 164 1.52 9.13 5.99
N PRO A 165 1.99 9.05 4.73
CA PRO A 165 1.68 10.04 3.71
C PRO A 165 0.19 10.19 3.50
N PHE A 166 -0.28 11.40 3.20
CA PHE A 166 -1.68 11.65 2.88
C PHE A 166 -2.10 10.91 1.61
N PRO A 167 -3.39 10.60 1.42
CA PRO A 167 -3.86 9.85 0.26
C PRO A 167 -3.39 10.38 -1.11
N ALA A 168 -3.36 11.71 -1.30
CA ALA A 168 -2.84 12.30 -2.55
C ALA A 168 -1.34 12.01 -2.76
N GLU A 169 -0.53 12.04 -1.70
CA GLU A 169 0.90 11.71 -1.74
C GLU A 169 1.10 10.20 -2.02
N GLN A 170 0.27 9.35 -1.39
CA GLN A 170 0.25 7.91 -1.65
C GLN A 170 -0.06 7.61 -3.12
N VAL A 171 -1.04 8.28 -3.71
CA VAL A 171 -1.38 8.14 -5.14
C VAL A 171 -0.21 8.54 -6.03
N ALA A 172 0.47 9.65 -5.72
CA ALA A 172 1.62 10.12 -6.49
C ALA A 172 2.79 9.12 -6.45
N VAL A 173 3.12 8.60 -5.27
CA VAL A 173 4.17 7.58 -5.09
C VAL A 173 3.79 6.26 -5.76
N ALA A 174 2.55 5.79 -5.57
CA ALA A 174 2.04 4.59 -6.22
C ALA A 174 2.04 4.71 -7.76
N LYS A 175 1.74 5.90 -8.30
CA LYS A 175 1.85 6.15 -9.76
C LYS A 175 3.30 6.00 -10.24
N TYR A 176 4.25 6.60 -9.54
CA TYR A 176 5.68 6.48 -9.86
C TYR A 176 6.13 5.00 -9.84
N TRP A 177 5.73 4.24 -8.82
CA TRP A 177 6.04 2.82 -8.74
C TRP A 177 5.29 1.96 -9.75
N TYR A 178 4.06 2.31 -10.11
CA TYR A 178 3.30 1.63 -11.16
C TYR A 178 3.99 1.77 -12.52
N GLU A 179 4.46 2.98 -12.85
CA GLU A 179 5.19 3.23 -14.10
C GLU A 179 6.49 2.41 -14.17
N LYS A 180 7.24 2.34 -13.07
CA LYS A 180 8.53 1.66 -13.01
C LYS A 180 8.41 0.13 -12.87
N TYR A 181 7.59 -0.33 -11.94
CA TYR A 181 7.54 -1.73 -11.49
C TYR A 181 6.18 -2.40 -11.70
N GLY A 182 5.15 -1.66 -12.12
CA GLY A 182 3.79 -2.18 -12.21
C GLY A 182 3.20 -2.48 -10.83
N ALA A 183 3.60 -1.72 -9.81
CA ALA A 183 3.06 -1.84 -8.47
C ALA A 183 1.59 -1.39 -8.42
N VAL A 184 0.72 -2.24 -7.91
CA VAL A 184 -0.72 -2.04 -7.81
C VAL A 184 -1.19 -2.32 -6.38
N PRO A 185 -1.90 -1.38 -5.72
CA PRO A 185 -2.54 -1.65 -4.44
C PRO A 185 -3.48 -2.86 -4.54
N ALA A 186 -3.24 -3.87 -3.70
CA ALA A 186 -3.95 -5.13 -3.69
C ALA A 186 -4.79 -5.32 -2.42
N VAL A 187 -4.29 -4.83 -1.28
CA VAL A 187 -5.01 -4.85 0.00
C VAL A 187 -4.83 -3.53 0.69
N ILE A 188 -5.91 -3.02 1.28
CA ILE A 188 -5.91 -1.86 2.16
C ILE A 188 -6.65 -2.26 3.44
N THR A 189 -5.99 -2.08 4.57
CA THR A 189 -6.60 -2.15 5.91
C THR A 189 -6.65 -0.73 6.49
N ASP A 190 -6.93 -0.61 7.77
CA ASP A 190 -6.89 0.66 8.47
C ASP A 190 -5.45 1.20 8.68
N ASP A 191 -4.42 0.33 8.64
CA ASP A 191 -3.02 0.66 8.94
C ASP A 191 -1.99 0.08 7.94
N THR A 192 -2.44 -0.66 6.93
CA THR A 192 -1.59 -1.45 6.05
C THR A 192 -1.96 -1.28 4.59
N ILE A 193 -0.95 -1.19 3.73
CA ILE A 193 -1.11 -1.29 2.27
C ILE A 193 -0.23 -2.42 1.74
N VAL A 194 -0.82 -3.34 0.99
CA VAL A 194 -0.10 -4.39 0.26
C VAL A 194 -0.19 -4.13 -1.23
N PHE A 195 0.92 -4.22 -1.94
CA PHE A 195 0.97 -4.10 -3.39
C PHE A 195 1.24 -5.46 -4.04
N TYR A 196 0.57 -5.71 -5.16
CA TYR A 196 1.00 -6.66 -6.18
C TYR A 196 1.93 -5.96 -7.18
N VAL A 197 2.99 -6.61 -7.63
CA VAL A 197 4.04 -6.03 -8.46
C VAL A 197 4.27 -6.89 -9.70
N GLU A 198 4.01 -6.33 -10.87
CA GLU A 198 4.14 -7.06 -12.13
C GLU A 198 5.59 -7.27 -12.59
N ARG A 199 6.45 -6.28 -12.31
CA ARG A 199 7.85 -6.23 -12.75
C ARG A 199 8.74 -6.04 -11.52
N PRO A 200 8.91 -7.08 -10.69
CA PRO A 200 9.74 -6.98 -9.50
C PRO A 200 11.20 -6.71 -9.87
N VAL A 201 11.94 -6.07 -8.97
CA VAL A 201 13.35 -5.72 -9.18
C VAL A 201 14.21 -6.97 -9.42
N GLN A 202 15.11 -6.89 -10.39
CA GLN A 202 15.93 -8.03 -10.84
C GLN A 202 17.41 -7.90 -10.45
N THR A 203 17.82 -6.73 -9.96
CA THR A 203 19.22 -6.47 -9.58
C THR A 203 19.32 -5.98 -8.14
N LEU A 204 20.43 -6.34 -7.47
CA LEU A 204 20.70 -5.89 -6.11
C LEU A 204 20.75 -4.37 -6.02
N GLU A 205 21.36 -3.71 -7.01
CA GLU A 205 21.46 -2.24 -7.05
C GLU A 205 20.07 -1.57 -7.10
N GLU A 206 19.17 -2.12 -7.90
CA GLU A 206 17.79 -1.62 -7.98
C GLU A 206 17.02 -1.90 -6.69
N ALA A 207 17.18 -3.08 -6.10
CA ALA A 207 16.56 -3.42 -4.83
C ALA A 207 17.04 -2.51 -3.68
N LYS A 208 18.35 -2.17 -3.64
CA LYS A 208 18.89 -1.20 -2.68
C LYS A 208 18.25 0.18 -2.84
N LYS A 209 18.12 0.68 -4.08
CA LYS A 209 17.44 1.96 -4.36
C LYS A 209 15.98 1.92 -3.89
N LEU A 210 15.27 0.84 -4.21
CA LEU A 210 13.88 0.67 -3.85
C LEU A 210 13.68 0.56 -2.32
N ALA A 211 14.59 -0.11 -1.60
CA ALA A 211 14.56 -0.18 -0.15
C ALA A 211 14.62 1.21 0.50
N VAL A 212 15.45 2.12 -0.03
CA VAL A 212 15.53 3.52 0.43
C VAL A 212 14.27 4.31 0.08
N GLU A 213 13.66 4.07 -1.09
CA GLU A 213 12.34 4.64 -1.42
C GLU A 213 11.24 4.12 -0.47
N HIS A 214 11.21 2.82 -0.18
CA HIS A 214 10.23 2.20 0.73
C HIS A 214 10.34 2.75 2.14
N TYR A 215 11.57 2.88 2.66
CA TYR A 215 11.80 3.48 3.97
C TYR A 215 11.38 4.96 4.01
N ALA A 216 11.59 5.70 2.92
CA ALA A 216 11.15 7.08 2.83
C ALA A 216 9.62 7.23 2.74
N PHE A 217 8.93 6.20 2.28
CA PHE A 217 7.47 6.17 2.23
C PHE A 217 6.84 5.67 3.55
N CYS A 218 7.53 4.74 4.21
CA CYS A 218 7.08 4.08 5.43
C CYS A 218 8.30 3.72 6.26
N TYR A 219 8.66 4.58 7.22
CA TYR A 219 9.83 4.40 8.07
C TYR A 219 9.78 3.11 8.90
N ASP A 220 8.59 2.75 9.40
CA ASP A 220 8.35 1.56 10.23
C ASP A 220 8.64 0.24 9.49
N ILE A 221 8.75 0.26 8.15
CA ILE A 221 9.12 -0.94 7.38
C ILE A 221 10.52 -1.45 7.76
N VAL A 222 11.45 -0.57 8.11
CA VAL A 222 12.76 -1.00 8.62
C VAL A 222 12.71 -1.06 10.14
N ASP A 223 12.22 -0.03 10.81
CA ASP A 223 12.37 0.09 12.26
C ASP A 223 11.54 -0.91 13.07
N GLN A 224 10.45 -1.41 12.52
CA GLN A 224 9.54 -2.31 13.22
C GLN A 224 9.25 -3.61 12.46
N CYS A 225 9.40 -3.65 11.13
CA CYS A 225 9.12 -4.84 10.34
C CYS A 225 10.40 -5.64 10.02
N TYR A 226 11.21 -5.17 9.07
CA TYR A 226 12.38 -5.92 8.58
C TYR A 226 13.60 -5.82 9.52
N GLY A 227 13.72 -4.75 10.29
CA GLY A 227 14.82 -4.49 11.22
C GLY A 227 16.09 -3.92 10.59
N THR A 228 16.38 -4.22 9.31
CA THR A 228 17.53 -3.65 8.59
C THR A 228 17.25 -3.45 7.10
N PHE A 229 18.05 -2.61 6.44
CA PHE A 229 17.97 -2.40 4.98
C PHE A 229 18.33 -3.66 4.18
N GLU A 230 19.28 -4.47 4.66
CA GLU A 230 19.67 -5.73 4.03
C GLU A 230 18.50 -6.72 3.98
N LYS A 231 17.76 -6.84 5.10
CA LYS A 231 16.55 -7.68 5.16
C LYS A 231 15.41 -7.12 4.32
N LEU A 232 15.24 -5.80 4.27
CA LEU A 232 14.28 -5.18 3.37
C LEU A 232 14.63 -5.47 1.91
N VAL A 233 15.91 -5.37 1.51
CA VAL A 233 16.35 -5.73 0.16
C VAL A 233 16.06 -7.20 -0.14
N ASP A 234 16.34 -8.11 0.79
CA ASP A 234 16.01 -9.53 0.63
C ASP A 234 14.50 -9.74 0.39
N GLY A 235 13.67 -9.02 1.15
CA GLY A 235 12.21 -9.02 0.99
C GLY A 235 11.71 -8.41 -0.32
N LEU A 236 12.44 -7.47 -0.93
CA LEU A 236 12.06 -6.82 -2.19
C LEU A 236 12.58 -7.55 -3.43
N TYR A 237 13.73 -8.21 -3.32
CA TYR A 237 14.44 -8.80 -4.45
C TYR A 237 13.63 -9.95 -5.07
N LYS A 238 13.29 -9.81 -6.36
CA LYS A 238 12.41 -10.72 -7.13
C LYS A 238 11.07 -11.04 -6.46
N ASN A 239 10.55 -10.12 -5.63
CA ASN A 239 9.29 -10.30 -4.92
C ASN A 239 8.14 -9.54 -5.58
N ILE A 240 7.06 -10.26 -5.90
CA ILE A 240 5.84 -9.69 -6.50
C ILE A 240 4.91 -9.03 -5.48
N GLN A 241 5.27 -9.02 -4.20
CA GLN A 241 4.49 -8.43 -3.13
C GLN A 241 5.32 -7.41 -2.37
N TRP A 242 4.76 -6.22 -2.17
CA TRP A 242 5.27 -5.25 -1.21
C TRP A 242 4.26 -5.05 -0.09
N TYR A 243 4.78 -4.71 1.09
CA TYR A 243 4.02 -4.54 2.32
C TYR A 243 4.45 -3.24 2.98
N PHE A 244 3.50 -2.49 3.49
CA PHE A 244 3.72 -1.28 4.27
C PHE A 244 2.75 -1.27 5.44
N TRP A 245 3.25 -0.96 6.63
CA TRP A 245 2.48 -0.87 7.86
C TRP A 245 2.93 0.35 8.65
N TRP A 246 1.96 1.14 9.13
CA TRP A 246 2.22 2.30 9.97
C TRP A 246 1.64 2.04 11.35
N ASP A 247 2.46 2.21 12.40
CA ASP A 247 1.93 2.17 13.75
C ASP A 247 0.86 3.26 13.90
N LYS A 248 -0.26 2.97 14.56
CA LYS A 248 -1.30 3.96 14.88
C LYS A 248 -1.13 4.59 16.26
N ARG A 249 -0.19 4.09 17.08
CA ARG A 249 0.10 4.66 18.39
C ARG A 249 0.88 5.95 18.24
N ILE A 250 0.40 7.03 18.85
CA ILE A 250 1.11 8.32 18.89
C ILE A 250 2.42 8.09 19.63
N LYS A 251 3.56 8.34 18.97
CA LYS A 251 4.87 8.38 19.62
C LYS A 251 4.93 9.66 20.46
N PHE A 252 4.87 9.52 21.79
CA PHE A 252 5.05 10.61 22.76
C PHE A 252 6.53 10.92 22.99
#